data_AF-A0A3B3BT14-F1
#
_entry.id   AF-A0A3B3BT14-F1
#
_cell.length_a   1.000
_cell.length_b   1.000
_cell.length_c   1.000
_cell.angle_alpha   90.00
_cell.angle_beta   90.00
_cell.angle_gamma   90.00
#
_symmetry.space_group_name_H-M   'P 1'
#
loop_
_entity.id
_entity.type
_entity.pdbx_description
1 polymer ?
#
loop_
_entity_poly.entity_id
_entity_poly.type
_entity_poly.pdbx_seq_one_letter_code
_entity_poly.pdbx_strand_id
1 'polypeptide(L)'
;MLLFLLLVFLPAVPIETEVVETLTDCPGYFVEETPPEIPDILVGGNILNRTRYKVICQTLEDTRRFLTLYDTKNKIPVFSAYRFIGAQPGRPKEDWKIEPQLEDTNDDINMRLLEDYTTILDNQAVDSDYRNNQSYDRGHLYPSSHAPNESAKLSTFTLTNAVPQSRTFNSGNWSQMERCTKCLMEHYCIRNRTVIEAFVVTGAEQSDEKLNDKMNIPSRMWSAFCCNRTDGVWMSKAYWGHNVPNGNVTESSHEEMTTNFGIQIFPPLCSVRQKSQDKTTLCKKKCKFLTPSVPPADKDETSEKTTFPPNTTPTTTTPPTTTKMTQPTTSITSRSVIKKKQEDCEETEDRNKKEIEEEENNMEGEESIMKRVFII
;
A
#
# COMPACT_ATOMS: atom_id res chain seq x y z
N MET A 1 -61.62 7.30 -1.13
CA MET A 1 -60.22 6.80 -1.11
C MET A 1 -59.32 7.95 -0.72
N LEU A 2 -58.76 7.94 0.50
CA LEU A 2 -57.56 8.74 0.79
C LEU A 2 -56.36 7.81 0.58
N LEU A 3 -55.43 8.22 -0.28
CA LEU A 3 -54.19 7.49 -0.52
C LEU A 3 -53.16 7.97 0.52
N PHE A 4 -52.85 7.15 1.53
CA PHE A 4 -51.74 7.45 2.44
C PHE A 4 -50.42 7.14 1.72
N LEU A 5 -49.71 8.21 1.32
CA LEU A 5 -48.32 8.13 0.89
C LEU A 5 -47.44 7.82 2.10
N LEU A 6 -47.04 6.56 2.23
CA LEU A 6 -45.98 6.13 3.15
C LEU A 6 -44.64 6.68 2.63
N LEU A 7 -44.25 7.85 3.13
CA LEU A 7 -42.88 8.36 3.04
C LEU A 7 -41.96 7.44 3.83
N VAL A 8 -41.33 6.50 3.12
CA VAL A 8 -40.22 5.71 3.66
C VAL A 8 -39.03 6.64 3.81
N PHE A 9 -38.84 7.18 5.01
CA PHE A 9 -37.58 7.79 5.40
C PHE A 9 -36.52 6.68 5.44
N LEU A 10 -35.79 6.53 4.33
CA LEU A 10 -34.45 5.98 4.39
C LEU A 10 -33.67 6.85 5.39
N PRO A 11 -32.99 6.27 6.40
CA PRO A 11 -32.06 7.05 7.20
C PRO A 11 -31.00 7.58 6.25
N ALA A 12 -30.95 8.90 6.07
CA ALA A 12 -29.78 9.54 5.51
C ALA A 12 -28.65 9.24 6.50
N VAL A 13 -27.78 8.29 6.14
CA VAL A 13 -26.50 8.15 6.82
C VAL A 13 -25.82 9.49 6.62
N PRO A 14 -25.50 10.25 7.68
CA PRO A 14 -24.75 11.47 7.52
C PRO A 14 -23.43 11.08 6.84
N ILE A 15 -23.15 11.71 5.70
CA ILE A 15 -21.86 11.56 5.02
C ILE A 15 -20.91 12.48 5.79
N GLU A 16 -20.60 12.04 7.02
CA GLU A 16 -19.91 12.82 8.05
C GLU A 16 -18.47 12.36 8.17
N THR A 17 -17.56 13.32 8.04
CA THR A 17 -16.12 13.22 8.31
C THR A 17 -15.35 12.21 7.44
N GLU A 18 -14.21 12.65 6.92
CA GLU A 18 -13.26 11.78 6.23
C GLU A 18 -11.98 11.56 7.06
N VAL A 19 -11.69 12.43 8.02
CA VAL A 19 -11.01 12.00 9.27
C VAL A 19 -12.02 11.26 10.16
N VAL A 20 -11.94 9.93 10.19
CA VAL A 20 -12.92 9.05 10.87
C VAL A 20 -12.39 8.41 12.16
N GLU A 21 -13.30 7.94 13.01
CA GLU A 21 -13.00 7.33 14.31
C GLU A 21 -12.45 5.91 14.22
N THR A 22 -12.85 5.14 13.20
CA THR A 22 -12.45 3.73 13.04
C THR A 22 -12.09 3.39 11.59
N LEU A 23 -11.28 2.35 11.41
CA LEU A 23 -10.92 1.89 10.06
C LEU A 23 -12.12 1.31 9.29
N THR A 24 -13.16 0.85 10.00
CA THR A 24 -14.40 0.34 9.41
C THR A 24 -15.29 1.43 8.80
N ASP A 25 -15.11 2.70 9.18
CA ASP A 25 -15.81 3.84 8.56
C ASP A 25 -15.20 4.20 7.19
N CYS A 26 -14.04 3.62 6.87
CA CYS A 26 -13.30 3.79 5.63
C CYS A 26 -13.03 2.45 4.90
N PRO A 27 -14.08 1.70 4.50
CA PRO A 27 -13.96 0.33 4.01
C PRO A 27 -13.39 0.23 2.58
N GLY A 28 -12.95 -0.97 2.22
CA GLY A 28 -12.56 -1.37 0.87
C GLY A 28 -11.06 -1.44 0.63
N TYR A 29 -10.22 -1.04 1.60
CA TYR A 29 -8.77 -0.97 1.42
C TYR A 29 -7.99 -2.16 2.00
N PHE A 30 -8.69 -3.13 2.61
CA PHE A 30 -8.08 -4.32 3.22
C PHE A 30 -8.68 -5.63 2.71
N VAL A 31 -7.87 -6.69 2.78
CA VAL A 31 -8.32 -8.06 2.50
C VAL A 31 -9.34 -8.48 3.57
N GLU A 32 -10.54 -8.87 3.16
CA GLU A 32 -11.66 -9.20 4.05
C GLU A 32 -11.97 -8.10 5.09
N GLU A 33 -11.74 -6.83 4.74
CA GLU A 33 -11.84 -5.67 5.64
C GLU A 33 -11.04 -5.83 6.96
N THR A 34 -10.00 -6.68 6.94
CA THR A 34 -9.15 -6.97 8.10
C THR A 34 -7.91 -6.06 8.06
N PRO A 35 -7.83 -5.01 8.91
CA PRO A 35 -6.69 -4.11 8.92
C PRO A 35 -5.42 -4.78 9.52
N PRO A 36 -4.25 -4.16 9.37
CA PRO A 36 -3.03 -4.59 10.05
C PRO A 36 -3.13 -4.55 11.57
N GLU A 37 -2.47 -5.49 12.25
CA GLU A 37 -2.16 -5.35 13.68
C GLU A 37 -0.78 -4.70 13.82
N ILE A 38 -0.71 -3.61 14.57
CA ILE A 38 0.50 -2.85 14.85
C ILE A 38 0.61 -2.67 16.37
N PRO A 39 1.63 -3.27 17.03
CA PRO A 39 1.79 -3.20 18.48
C PRO A 39 1.71 -1.76 19.01
N ASP A 40 1.06 -1.60 20.15
CA ASP A 40 0.84 -0.33 20.86
C ASP A 40 0.08 0.78 20.09
N ILE A 41 -0.35 0.52 18.85
CA ILE A 41 -1.05 1.49 17.98
C ILE A 41 -2.44 0.98 17.58
N LEU A 42 -2.51 -0.19 16.95
CA LEU A 42 -3.71 -0.75 16.33
C LEU A 42 -3.81 -2.24 16.65
N VAL A 43 -4.72 -2.63 17.54
CA VAL A 43 -4.85 -4.01 18.06
C VAL A 43 -6.31 -4.47 18.03
N GLY A 44 -6.57 -5.62 17.41
CA GLY A 44 -7.91 -6.14 17.14
C GLY A 44 -8.77 -5.15 16.33
N GLY A 45 -8.16 -4.42 15.40
CA GLY A 45 -8.79 -3.29 14.69
C GLY A 45 -9.05 -2.03 15.54
N ASN A 46 -8.67 -2.00 16.82
CA ASN A 46 -8.87 -0.85 17.71
C ASN A 46 -7.63 0.03 17.80
N ILE A 47 -7.80 1.33 17.50
CA ILE A 47 -6.77 2.34 17.72
C ILE A 47 -6.66 2.62 19.23
N LEU A 48 -5.49 2.34 19.82
CA LEU A 48 -5.28 2.45 21.27
C LEU A 48 -5.18 3.89 21.76
N ASN A 49 -4.75 4.82 20.91
CA ASN A 49 -4.69 6.25 21.22
C ASN A 49 -5.31 7.10 20.09
N ARG A 50 -6.63 7.29 20.15
CA ARG A 50 -7.42 8.05 19.17
C ARG A 50 -7.23 9.57 19.21
N THR A 51 -6.55 10.11 20.22
CA THR A 51 -6.20 11.55 20.23
C THR A 51 -4.94 11.83 19.40
N ARG A 52 -4.04 10.84 19.28
CA ARG A 52 -2.82 10.91 18.45
C ARG A 52 -2.98 10.30 17.06
N TYR A 53 -3.61 9.13 16.98
CA TYR A 53 -3.72 8.38 15.74
C TYR A 53 -5.10 8.61 15.11
N LYS A 54 -5.10 9.10 13.87
CA LYS A 54 -6.30 9.47 13.11
C LYS A 54 -6.41 8.63 11.84
N VAL A 55 -7.60 8.09 11.56
CA VAL A 55 -7.89 7.44 10.28
C VAL A 55 -8.33 8.52 9.30
N ILE A 56 -7.80 8.49 8.09
CA ILE A 56 -8.11 9.43 7.02
C ILE A 56 -8.58 8.62 5.81
N CYS A 57 -9.82 8.81 5.40
CA CYS A 57 -10.29 8.51 4.04
C CYS A 57 -9.74 9.59 3.12
N GLN A 58 -8.63 9.30 2.46
CA GLN A 58 -7.93 10.27 1.63
C GLN A 58 -8.75 10.53 0.36
N THR A 59 -9.41 11.68 0.33
CA THR A 59 -10.37 12.05 -0.72
C THR A 59 -9.92 13.26 -1.50
N LEU A 60 -10.14 13.19 -2.81
CA LEU A 60 -9.95 14.29 -3.74
C LEU A 60 -11.10 14.25 -4.74
N GLU A 61 -11.73 15.40 -4.99
CA GLU A 61 -12.90 15.55 -5.87
C GLU A 61 -14.06 14.62 -5.44
N ASP A 62 -14.43 14.69 -4.16
CA ASP A 62 -15.49 13.92 -3.47
C ASP A 62 -15.39 12.39 -3.65
N THR A 63 -14.21 11.92 -4.04
CA THR A 63 -13.92 10.53 -4.36
C THR A 63 -12.82 10.01 -3.44
N ARG A 64 -13.18 9.07 -2.55
CA ARG A 64 -12.24 8.32 -1.68
C ARG A 64 -11.22 7.55 -2.51
N ARG A 65 -9.93 7.73 -2.22
CA ARG A 65 -8.82 7.20 -3.03
C ARG A 65 -8.04 6.09 -2.32
N PHE A 66 -7.71 6.30 -1.06
CA PHE A 66 -6.99 5.37 -0.20
C PHE A 66 -7.25 5.68 1.28
N LEU A 67 -6.79 4.81 2.17
CA LEU A 67 -6.84 5.03 3.62
C LEU A 67 -5.45 5.37 4.14
N THR A 68 -5.35 6.27 5.11
CA THR A 68 -4.15 6.49 5.92
C THR A 68 -4.48 6.38 7.40
N LEU A 69 -3.65 5.68 8.18
CA LEU A 69 -3.59 5.86 9.63
C LEU A 69 -2.42 6.81 9.94
N TYR A 70 -2.74 8.01 10.42
CA TYR A 70 -1.81 9.13 10.59
C TYR A 70 -1.48 9.39 12.06
N ASP A 71 -0.22 9.72 12.36
CA ASP A 71 0.26 10.09 13.69
C ASP A 71 0.43 11.61 13.78
N THR A 72 -0.52 12.31 14.40
CA THR A 72 -0.51 13.77 14.48
C THR A 72 0.66 14.33 15.29
N LYS A 73 1.18 13.56 16.26
CA LYS A 73 2.31 13.96 17.11
C LYS A 73 3.64 13.90 16.35
N ASN A 74 3.82 12.87 15.51
CA ASN A 74 5.02 12.69 14.70
C ASN A 74 4.91 13.31 13.31
N LYS A 75 3.71 13.73 12.90
CA LYS A 75 3.39 14.34 11.60
C LYS A 75 3.77 13.46 10.41
N ILE A 76 3.60 12.14 10.57
CA ILE A 76 3.82 11.13 9.53
C ILE A 76 2.72 10.07 9.55
N PRO A 77 2.41 9.43 8.41
CA PRO A 77 1.60 8.22 8.41
C PRO A 77 2.29 7.06 9.13
N VAL A 78 1.52 6.31 9.92
CA VAL A 78 1.89 4.97 10.39
C VAL A 78 1.83 4.01 9.20
N PHE A 79 0.73 4.05 8.44
CA PHE A 79 0.60 3.37 7.16
C PHE A 79 -0.43 4.02 6.24
N SER A 80 -0.33 3.75 4.94
CA SER A 80 -1.39 3.95 3.94
C SER A 80 -1.79 2.61 3.32
N ALA A 81 -3.08 2.40 3.10
CA ALA A 81 -3.65 1.20 2.49
C ALA A 81 -4.49 1.55 1.25
N TYR A 82 -4.31 0.83 0.15
CA TYR A 82 -4.97 1.12 -1.13
C TYR A 82 -5.24 -0.14 -1.96
N ARG A 83 -6.23 -0.04 -2.86
CA ARG A 83 -6.49 -1.05 -3.89
C ARG A 83 -5.66 -0.73 -5.13
N PHE A 84 -4.82 -1.66 -5.56
CA PHE A 84 -4.17 -1.61 -6.87
C PHE A 84 -5.07 -2.29 -7.90
N ILE A 85 -5.51 -1.52 -8.92
CA ILE A 85 -6.41 -1.98 -9.99
C ILE A 85 -5.78 -1.82 -11.39
N GLY A 86 -4.45 -1.84 -11.46
CA GLY A 86 -3.66 -1.40 -12.61
C GLY A 86 -3.27 0.07 -12.50
N ALA A 87 -2.22 0.50 -13.21
CA ALA A 87 -1.69 1.85 -13.05
C ALA A 87 -1.13 2.48 -14.34
N GLN A 88 -1.51 3.72 -14.62
CA GLN A 88 -1.11 4.45 -15.83
C GLN A 88 0.35 4.95 -15.75
N PRO A 89 1.03 5.18 -16.89
CA PRO A 89 2.34 5.81 -16.93
C PRO A 89 2.26 7.30 -16.49
N GLY A 90 3.41 7.98 -16.49
CA GLY A 90 3.51 9.39 -16.11
C GLY A 90 3.47 9.65 -14.60
N ARG A 91 3.99 10.82 -14.23
CA ARG A 91 3.91 11.43 -12.90
C ARG A 91 3.39 12.85 -13.09
N PRO A 92 2.34 13.28 -12.37
CA PRO A 92 1.84 14.65 -12.47
C PRO A 92 2.88 15.63 -11.96
N LYS A 93 2.79 16.88 -12.43
CA LYS A 93 3.40 18.03 -11.76
C LYS A 93 2.34 18.59 -10.83
N GLU A 94 2.49 18.35 -9.54
CA GLU A 94 1.48 18.65 -8.54
C GLU A 94 2.13 19.10 -7.24
N ASP A 95 1.53 20.12 -6.61
CA ASP A 95 1.94 20.63 -5.30
C ASP A 95 1.32 19.80 -4.16
N TRP A 96 1.94 19.91 -2.97
CA TRP A 96 1.63 19.06 -1.84
C TRP A 96 0.46 19.59 -1.02
N LYS A 97 -0.56 18.74 -0.87
CA LYS A 97 -1.81 19.03 -0.15
C LYS A 97 -1.70 18.71 1.35
N ILE A 98 -2.61 19.32 2.09
CA ILE A 98 -2.92 19.04 3.50
C ILE A 98 -4.24 18.28 3.60
N GLU A 99 -4.49 17.70 4.77
CA GLU A 99 -5.79 17.18 5.21
C GLU A 99 -6.46 18.21 6.14
N PRO A 100 -7.46 18.99 5.68
CA PRO A 100 -8.04 20.07 6.48
C PRO A 100 -8.64 19.60 7.80
N GLN A 101 -9.22 18.40 7.80
CA GLN A 101 -9.98 17.86 8.93
C GLN A 101 -9.11 17.43 10.13
N LEU A 102 -7.79 17.44 9.98
CA LEU A 102 -6.86 17.29 11.11
C LEU A 102 -6.77 18.56 11.97
N GLU A 103 -7.14 19.74 11.45
CA GLU A 103 -7.04 21.02 12.18
C GLU A 103 -8.43 21.55 12.60
N ASP A 104 -9.45 21.43 11.74
CA ASP A 104 -10.87 21.64 12.10
C ASP A 104 -11.72 20.50 11.52
N THR A 105 -12.35 19.71 12.38
CA THR A 105 -13.20 18.57 12.00
C THR A 105 -14.43 18.93 11.17
N ASN A 106 -14.74 20.23 11.03
CA ASN A 106 -15.85 20.76 10.23
C ASN A 106 -15.39 21.36 8.88
N ASP A 107 -14.08 21.39 8.60
CA ASP A 107 -13.55 21.85 7.30
C ASP A 107 -13.83 20.81 6.19
N ASP A 108 -13.56 21.19 4.94
CA ASP A 108 -13.81 20.39 3.74
C ASP A 108 -13.18 18.99 3.85
N ILE A 109 -13.92 18.00 3.37
CA ILE A 109 -13.51 16.58 3.35
C ILE A 109 -12.36 16.33 2.36
N ASN A 110 -12.22 17.19 1.35
CA ASN A 110 -11.23 17.05 0.29
C ASN A 110 -9.86 17.57 0.73
N MET A 111 -8.82 16.77 0.47
CA MET A 111 -7.45 17.24 0.57
C MET A 111 -7.23 18.45 -0.36
N ARG A 112 -6.60 19.52 0.14
CA ARG A 112 -6.43 20.79 -0.58
C ARG A 112 -5.04 21.37 -0.42
N LEU A 113 -4.66 22.28 -1.32
CA LEU A 113 -3.44 23.06 -1.17
C LEU A 113 -3.58 24.02 0.02
N LEU A 114 -2.48 24.22 0.75
CA LEU A 114 -2.41 25.23 1.80
C LEU A 114 -2.34 26.62 1.18
N GLU A 115 -3.35 27.47 1.43
CA GLU A 115 -3.48 28.80 0.82
C GLU A 115 -2.32 29.74 1.18
N ASP A 116 -1.90 29.73 2.45
CA ASP A 116 -0.74 30.48 2.93
C ASP A 116 0.35 29.50 3.41
N TYR A 117 1.40 29.36 2.58
CA TYR A 117 2.58 28.53 2.84
C TYR A 117 3.41 28.91 4.08
N THR A 118 3.12 30.05 4.72
CA THR A 118 3.71 30.44 6.01
C THR A 118 2.94 29.91 7.22
N THR A 119 1.72 29.44 7.01
CA THR A 119 0.88 28.82 8.05
C THR A 119 1.58 27.60 8.66
N ILE A 120 1.61 27.55 9.99
CA ILE A 120 2.02 26.39 10.76
C ILE A 120 0.75 25.67 11.21
N LEU A 121 0.64 24.39 10.88
CA LEU A 121 -0.44 23.52 11.35
C LEU A 121 0.05 22.70 12.55
N ASP A 122 -0.84 22.35 13.46
CA ASP A 122 -0.47 21.67 14.71
C ASP A 122 -0.49 20.15 14.53
N ASN A 123 -1.51 19.61 13.87
CA ASN A 123 -1.74 18.17 13.81
C ASN A 123 -1.11 17.47 12.59
N GLN A 124 -0.55 18.21 11.63
CA GLN A 124 0.08 17.62 10.44
C GLN A 124 1.34 18.35 9.96
N ALA A 125 2.01 17.75 8.96
CA ALA A 125 3.12 18.36 8.23
C ALA A 125 2.64 19.37 7.18
N VAL A 126 3.39 20.46 6.99
CA VAL A 126 3.21 21.39 5.86
C VAL A 126 4.41 21.36 4.90
N ASP A 127 4.23 21.84 3.67
CA ASP A 127 5.29 21.77 2.64
C ASP A 127 6.60 22.45 3.07
N SER A 128 6.46 23.55 3.84
CA SER A 128 7.59 24.30 4.39
C SER A 128 8.42 23.51 5.41
N ASP A 129 7.86 22.49 6.07
CA ASP A 129 8.58 21.63 7.01
C ASP A 129 9.62 20.73 6.32
N TYR A 130 9.45 20.50 5.01
CA TYR A 130 10.40 19.79 4.15
C TYR A 130 11.34 20.73 3.37
N ARG A 131 11.40 22.03 3.69
CA ARG A 131 12.35 22.97 3.08
C ARG A 131 13.70 22.93 3.82
N ASN A 132 14.70 23.62 3.26
CA ASN A 132 16.06 23.81 3.79
C ASN A 132 16.86 22.52 4.10
N ASN A 133 16.42 21.35 3.65
CA ASN A 133 17.15 20.10 3.71
C ASN A 133 17.40 19.55 2.30
N GLN A 134 18.46 18.77 2.14
CA GLN A 134 18.84 18.15 0.86
C GLN A 134 18.91 16.61 0.94
N SER A 135 18.76 16.05 2.15
CA SER A 135 18.93 14.63 2.44
C SER A 135 17.64 13.83 2.34
N TYR A 136 16.49 14.48 2.51
CA TYR A 136 15.17 13.84 2.56
C TYR A 136 14.23 14.39 1.49
N ASP A 137 13.45 13.49 0.90
CA ASP A 137 12.32 13.83 0.04
C ASP A 137 11.01 13.55 0.79
N ARG A 138 9.89 14.00 0.21
CA ARG A 138 8.53 13.59 0.61
C ARG A 138 8.24 12.20 0.00
N GLY A 139 8.70 11.15 0.67
CA GLY A 139 8.57 9.76 0.22
C GLY A 139 7.15 9.25 0.40
N HIS A 140 6.53 8.74 -0.67
CA HIS A 140 5.12 8.34 -0.66
C HIS A 140 4.93 6.95 -0.05
N LEU A 141 3.80 6.72 0.63
CA LEU A 141 3.37 5.37 1.05
C LEU A 141 2.46 4.71 0.01
N TYR A 142 1.48 5.44 -0.53
CA TYR A 142 0.84 5.12 -1.80
C TYR A 142 1.54 5.90 -2.92
N PRO A 143 2.38 5.26 -3.76
CA PRO A 143 3.14 5.96 -4.79
C PRO A 143 2.31 6.28 -6.03
N SER A 144 2.52 7.45 -6.63
CA SER A 144 1.85 7.89 -7.87
C SER A 144 2.06 6.96 -9.07
N SER A 145 3.07 6.08 -9.01
CA SER A 145 3.35 5.06 -10.02
C SER A 145 2.34 3.90 -10.02
N HIS A 146 1.62 3.72 -8.90
CA HIS A 146 0.61 2.69 -8.66
C HIS A 146 -0.84 3.18 -8.87
N ALA A 147 -1.04 4.47 -9.17
CA ALA A 147 -2.38 5.04 -9.33
C ALA A 147 -3.00 4.79 -10.73
N PRO A 148 -4.32 4.49 -10.81
CA PRO A 148 -4.99 4.03 -12.03
C PRO A 148 -5.36 5.12 -13.05
N ASN A 149 -5.35 6.39 -12.66
CA ASN A 149 -5.68 7.54 -13.52
C ASN A 149 -5.07 8.83 -12.94
N GLU A 150 -5.14 9.94 -13.69
CA GLU A 150 -4.50 11.21 -13.30
C GLU A 150 -5.04 11.76 -11.98
N SER A 151 -6.35 11.86 -11.82
CA SER A 151 -6.97 12.35 -10.56
C SER A 151 -6.56 11.48 -9.35
N ALA A 152 -6.44 10.16 -9.49
CA ALA A 152 -5.88 9.29 -8.46
C ALA A 152 -4.37 9.51 -8.23
N LYS A 153 -3.59 9.88 -9.26
CA LYS A 153 -2.19 10.30 -9.08
C LYS A 153 -2.10 11.59 -8.29
N LEU A 154 -2.94 12.59 -8.59
CA LEU A 154 -2.97 13.88 -7.88
C LEU A 154 -3.28 13.73 -6.39
N SER A 155 -4.10 12.74 -6.02
CA SER A 155 -4.40 12.44 -4.61
C SER A 155 -3.24 11.83 -3.82
N THR A 156 -2.21 11.27 -4.47
CA THR A 156 -1.06 10.74 -3.72
C THR A 156 -0.15 11.83 -3.19
N PHE A 157 -0.27 13.07 -3.70
CA PHE A 157 0.52 14.25 -3.34
C PHE A 157 -0.13 15.01 -2.17
N THR A 158 -0.37 14.28 -1.07
CA THR A 158 -0.79 14.84 0.22
C THR A 158 0.25 14.48 1.28
N LEU A 159 0.56 15.42 2.17
CA LEU A 159 1.61 15.24 3.17
C LEU A 159 1.26 14.19 4.23
N THR A 160 -0.04 13.91 4.41
CA THR A 160 -0.49 12.80 5.24
C THR A 160 -0.16 11.43 4.62
N ASN A 161 0.13 11.34 3.32
CA ASN A 161 0.61 10.13 2.63
C ASN A 161 2.15 10.06 2.51
N ALA A 162 2.90 10.98 3.13
CA ALA A 162 4.34 11.10 2.94
C ALA A 162 5.16 11.17 4.22
N VAL A 163 6.41 10.72 4.12
CA VAL A 163 7.42 10.77 5.20
C VAL A 163 8.72 11.43 4.73
N PRO A 164 9.56 11.93 5.64
CA PRO A 164 10.96 12.23 5.38
C PRO A 164 11.75 10.97 4.97
N GLN A 165 11.80 10.69 3.66
CA GLN A 165 12.48 9.50 3.14
C GLN A 165 13.84 9.90 2.57
N SER A 166 14.90 9.16 2.93
CA SER A 166 16.25 9.39 2.42
C SER A 166 16.25 9.46 0.89
N ARG A 167 16.74 10.55 0.31
CA ARG A 167 16.62 10.85 -1.13
C ARG A 167 17.12 9.73 -2.03
N THR A 168 18.28 9.13 -1.73
CA THR A 168 18.85 8.06 -2.54
C THR A 168 18.21 6.68 -2.26
N PHE A 169 17.55 6.51 -1.11
CA PHE A 169 16.71 5.35 -0.86
C PHE A 169 15.40 5.43 -1.65
N ASN A 170 14.68 6.55 -1.52
CA ASN A 170 13.45 6.91 -2.24
C ASN A 170 13.61 6.73 -3.75
N SER A 171 14.50 7.51 -4.38
CA SER A 171 14.72 7.49 -5.84
C SER A 171 15.44 6.22 -6.34
N GLY A 172 16.15 5.52 -5.46
CA GLY A 172 16.94 4.32 -5.76
C GLY A 172 16.18 3.02 -5.47
N ASN A 173 16.58 2.32 -4.41
CA ASN A 173 16.10 0.95 -4.14
C ASN A 173 14.61 0.88 -3.79
N TRP A 174 14.03 1.92 -3.17
CA TRP A 174 12.61 1.95 -2.88
C TRP A 174 11.76 2.08 -4.15
N SER A 175 12.05 3.06 -5.03
CA SER A 175 11.35 3.17 -6.32
C SER A 175 11.57 1.96 -7.24
N GLN A 176 12.69 1.22 -7.09
CA GLN A 176 12.87 -0.06 -7.78
C GLN A 176 11.95 -1.16 -7.22
N MET A 177 11.75 -1.23 -5.91
CA MET A 177 10.76 -2.12 -5.29
C MET A 177 9.36 -1.79 -5.79
N GLU A 178 8.95 -0.52 -5.81
CA GLU A 178 7.64 -0.10 -6.35
C GLU A 178 7.44 -0.58 -7.81
N ARG A 179 8.45 -0.37 -8.68
CA ARG A 179 8.41 -0.83 -10.08
C ARG A 179 8.35 -2.36 -10.20
N CYS A 180 8.95 -3.08 -9.26
CA CYS A 180 8.85 -4.54 -9.17
C CYS A 180 7.43 -4.95 -8.74
N THR A 181 6.92 -4.42 -7.63
CA THR A 181 5.58 -4.76 -7.10
C THR A 181 4.47 -4.42 -8.08
N LYS A 182 4.54 -3.26 -8.75
CA LYS A 182 3.63 -2.90 -9.84
C LYS A 182 3.55 -4.01 -10.89
N CYS A 183 4.70 -4.44 -11.41
CA CYS A 183 4.76 -5.50 -12.42
C CYS A 183 4.20 -6.82 -11.90
N LEU A 184 4.51 -7.20 -10.66
CA LEU A 184 3.99 -8.43 -10.06
C LEU A 184 2.46 -8.37 -9.88
N MET A 185 1.90 -7.24 -9.46
CA MET A 185 0.47 -7.07 -9.31
C MET A 185 -0.25 -7.06 -10.66
N GLU A 186 0.26 -6.33 -11.65
CA GLU A 186 -0.29 -6.31 -13.03
C GLU A 186 -0.29 -7.69 -13.69
N HIS A 187 0.69 -8.53 -13.37
CA HIS A 187 0.87 -9.82 -14.02
C HIS A 187 0.17 -11.00 -13.29
N TYR A 188 0.14 -11.00 -11.96
CA TYR A 188 -0.37 -12.14 -11.18
C TYR A 188 -1.70 -11.86 -10.46
N CYS A 189 -1.99 -10.62 -10.08
CA CYS A 189 -3.20 -10.27 -9.32
C CYS A 189 -4.41 -10.05 -10.21
N ILE A 190 -4.66 -11.00 -11.13
CA ILE A 190 -5.75 -10.96 -12.10
C ILE A 190 -6.90 -11.85 -11.62
N ARG A 191 -8.03 -11.21 -11.31
CA ARG A 191 -9.33 -11.83 -11.02
C ARG A 191 -10.16 -11.92 -12.30
N ASN A 192 -10.87 -13.03 -12.49
CA ASN A 192 -11.83 -13.23 -13.59
C ASN A 192 -11.29 -12.84 -14.99
N ARG A 193 -10.06 -13.26 -15.31
CA ARG A 193 -9.34 -13.11 -16.59
C ARG A 193 -8.93 -11.68 -17.02
N THR A 194 -9.57 -10.61 -16.53
CA THR A 194 -9.24 -9.24 -16.99
C THR A 194 -9.24 -8.17 -15.90
N VAL A 195 -9.65 -8.46 -14.66
CA VAL A 195 -9.72 -7.46 -13.59
C VAL A 195 -8.48 -7.57 -12.72
N ILE A 196 -7.61 -6.56 -12.74
CA ILE A 196 -6.49 -6.49 -11.79
C ILE A 196 -7.03 -6.04 -10.43
N GLU A 197 -6.68 -6.75 -9.36
CA GLU A 197 -7.07 -6.42 -7.99
C GLU A 197 -6.04 -6.94 -6.99
N ALA A 198 -5.33 -6.03 -6.32
CA ALA A 198 -4.52 -6.32 -5.15
C ALA A 198 -4.76 -5.31 -4.04
N PHE A 199 -4.60 -5.73 -2.79
CA PHE A 199 -4.63 -4.88 -1.62
C PHE A 199 -3.20 -4.63 -1.17
N VAL A 200 -2.82 -3.35 -1.01
CA VAL A 200 -1.46 -2.95 -0.68
C VAL A 200 -1.46 -2.12 0.59
N VAL A 201 -0.54 -2.42 1.50
CA VAL A 201 -0.31 -1.66 2.72
C VAL A 201 1.17 -1.29 2.76
N THR A 202 1.46 0.01 2.84
CA THR A 202 2.82 0.54 3.03
C THR A 202 2.85 1.31 4.33
N GLY A 203 3.89 1.13 5.15
CA GLY A 203 4.04 1.84 6.42
C GLY A 203 5.47 2.23 6.75
N ALA A 204 5.57 3.01 7.82
CA ALA A 204 6.81 3.64 8.28
C ALA A 204 6.99 3.38 9.79
N GLU A 205 8.15 2.85 10.18
CA GLU A 205 8.52 2.67 11.58
C GLU A 205 9.16 3.95 12.11
N GLN A 206 8.58 4.56 13.14
CA GLN A 206 9.10 5.79 13.76
C GLN A 206 10.55 5.63 14.25
N SER A 207 11.27 6.74 14.42
CA SER A 207 12.57 6.77 15.13
C SER A 207 12.58 7.88 16.20
N ASP A 208 13.74 8.17 16.80
CA ASP A 208 13.94 9.35 17.64
C ASP A 208 14.40 10.60 16.84
N GLU A 209 14.75 10.43 15.56
CA GLU A 209 15.19 11.53 14.69
C GLU A 209 14.01 12.38 14.18
N LYS A 210 14.27 13.68 13.98
CA LYS A 210 13.31 14.63 13.43
C LYS A 210 13.89 15.48 12.31
N LEU A 211 13.08 15.73 11.29
CA LEU A 211 13.34 16.73 10.27
C LEU A 211 12.84 18.10 10.76
N ASN A 212 13.75 19.07 10.81
CA ASN A 212 13.48 20.45 11.23
C ASN A 212 12.75 20.55 12.60
N ASP A 213 13.06 19.64 13.53
CA ASP A 213 12.45 19.45 14.86
C ASP A 213 10.93 19.20 14.91
N LYS A 214 10.26 19.17 13.76
CA LYS A 214 8.80 19.07 13.63
C LYS A 214 8.31 17.66 13.33
N MET A 215 8.84 17.03 12.28
CA MET A 215 8.34 15.76 11.75
C MET A 215 9.30 14.62 12.07
N ASN A 216 8.79 13.43 12.35
CA ASN A 216 9.63 12.26 12.57
C ASN A 216 10.29 11.79 11.26
N ILE A 217 11.58 11.44 11.33
CA ILE A 217 12.25 10.70 10.26
C ILE A 217 12.10 9.21 10.61
N PRO A 218 11.36 8.40 9.83
CA PRO A 218 11.20 6.99 10.16
C PRO A 218 12.53 6.25 10.03
N SER A 219 12.75 5.22 10.86
CA SER A 219 13.96 4.37 10.84
C SER A 219 13.91 3.31 9.74
N ARG A 220 12.70 2.83 9.41
CA ARG A 220 12.44 1.77 8.43
C ARG A 220 11.17 2.09 7.63
N MET A 221 11.18 1.70 6.36
CA MET A 221 9.99 1.63 5.52
C MET A 221 9.65 0.18 5.23
N TRP A 222 8.36 -0.14 5.14
CA TRP A 222 7.88 -1.46 4.72
C TRP A 222 6.67 -1.35 3.80
N SER A 223 6.51 -2.31 2.90
CA SER A 223 5.35 -2.41 1.99
C SER A 223 5.04 -3.86 1.73
N ALA A 224 3.75 -4.21 1.69
CA ALA A 224 3.31 -5.54 1.33
C ALA A 224 2.04 -5.47 0.49
N PHE A 225 1.87 -6.44 -0.41
CA PHE A 225 0.63 -6.62 -1.16
C PHE A 225 0.11 -8.05 -1.01
N CYS A 226 -1.21 -8.20 -1.08
CA CYS A 226 -1.89 -9.49 -1.14
C CYS A 226 -3.02 -9.46 -2.18
N CYS A 227 -3.19 -10.55 -2.92
CA CYS A 227 -4.20 -10.66 -3.96
C CYS A 227 -4.61 -12.11 -4.22
N ASN A 228 -5.79 -12.29 -4.81
CA ASN A 228 -6.25 -13.58 -5.32
C ASN A 228 -5.98 -13.66 -6.83
N ARG A 229 -5.39 -14.77 -7.28
CA ARG A 229 -5.01 -15.03 -8.66
C ARG A 229 -6.16 -15.65 -9.47
N THR A 230 -5.98 -15.78 -10.78
CA THR A 230 -6.97 -16.42 -11.68
C THR A 230 -7.22 -17.90 -11.36
N ASP A 231 -6.27 -18.57 -10.70
CA ASP A 231 -6.39 -19.97 -10.24
C ASP A 231 -7.09 -20.10 -8.87
N GLY A 232 -7.54 -19.00 -8.27
CA GLY A 232 -8.18 -18.98 -6.94
C GLY A 232 -7.18 -19.03 -5.77
N VAL A 233 -5.87 -19.05 -6.05
CA VAL A 233 -4.83 -19.09 -5.03
C VAL A 233 -4.47 -17.67 -4.61
N TRP A 234 -4.50 -17.42 -3.30
CA TRP A 234 -3.98 -16.19 -2.73
C TRP A 234 -2.45 -16.15 -2.79
N MET A 235 -1.90 -14.97 -3.05
CA MET A 235 -0.46 -14.70 -2.93
C MET A 235 -0.24 -13.40 -2.19
N SER A 236 0.83 -13.35 -1.39
CA SER A 236 1.33 -12.12 -0.80
C SER A 236 2.84 -12.02 -0.94
N LYS A 237 3.35 -10.79 -0.84
CA LYS A 237 4.78 -10.47 -0.68
C LYS A 237 4.93 -9.27 0.22
N ALA A 238 5.98 -9.26 1.02
CA ALA A 238 6.37 -8.12 1.84
C ALA A 238 7.79 -7.66 1.49
N TYR A 239 8.08 -6.41 1.78
CA TYR A 239 9.35 -5.74 1.53
C TYR A 239 9.64 -4.77 2.66
N TRP A 240 10.90 -4.63 3.05
CA TRP A 240 11.31 -3.62 4.01
C TRP A 240 12.73 -3.14 3.76
N GLY A 241 13.06 -1.95 4.25
CA GLY A 241 14.42 -1.39 4.18
C GLY A 241 14.62 -0.25 5.17
N HIS A 242 15.86 -0.07 5.64
CA HIS A 242 16.22 1.05 6.50
C HIS A 242 16.21 2.37 5.71
N ASN A 243 15.67 3.43 6.32
CA ASN A 243 15.51 4.74 5.69
C ASN A 243 16.82 5.56 5.69
N VAL A 244 17.89 4.98 5.17
CA VAL A 244 19.25 5.53 5.19
C VAL A 244 19.76 5.77 3.76
N PRO A 245 20.78 6.63 3.54
CA PRO A 245 21.36 6.83 2.23
C PRO A 245 21.79 5.49 1.58
N ASN A 246 21.26 5.24 0.39
CA ASN A 246 21.46 4.00 -0.38
C ASN A 246 20.99 2.73 0.34
N GLY A 247 20.01 2.82 1.24
CA GLY A 247 19.43 1.69 1.96
C GLY A 247 19.00 0.55 1.02
N ASN A 248 19.26 -0.69 1.42
CA ASN A 248 18.80 -1.87 0.67
C ASN A 248 17.33 -2.19 0.98
N VAL A 249 16.65 -2.84 0.03
CA VAL A 249 15.32 -3.41 0.23
C VAL A 249 15.42 -4.92 0.24
N THR A 250 14.89 -5.52 1.31
CA THR A 250 14.81 -6.97 1.50
C THR A 250 13.41 -7.46 1.14
N GLU A 251 13.34 -8.48 0.28
CA GLU A 251 12.09 -9.24 0.05
C GLU A 251 11.86 -10.21 1.20
N SER A 252 10.62 -10.28 1.68
CA SER A 252 10.20 -11.03 2.85
C SER A 252 8.74 -11.51 2.69
N SER A 253 8.22 -12.18 3.71
CA SER A 253 6.82 -12.63 3.78
C SER A 253 6.06 -11.88 4.90
N HIS A 254 4.72 -11.84 4.84
CA HIS A 254 3.96 -11.11 5.87
C HIS A 254 4.04 -11.80 7.25
N GLU A 255 4.29 -13.11 7.27
CA GLU A 255 4.57 -13.89 8.48
C GLU A 255 5.96 -13.56 9.06
N GLU A 256 6.98 -13.34 8.21
CA GLU A 256 8.29 -12.85 8.65
C GLU A 256 8.21 -11.41 9.18
N MET A 257 7.39 -10.53 8.58
CA MET A 257 7.13 -9.19 9.12
C MET A 257 6.50 -9.25 10.52
N THR A 258 5.57 -10.20 10.73
CA THR A 258 4.97 -10.46 12.04
C THR A 258 6.02 -10.96 13.03
N THR A 259 6.87 -11.90 12.61
CA THR A 259 7.89 -12.53 13.48
C THR A 259 9.02 -11.56 13.86
N ASN A 260 9.47 -10.73 12.91
CA ASN A 260 10.65 -9.87 13.10
C ASN A 260 10.30 -8.50 13.68
N PHE A 261 9.09 -7.99 13.43
CA PHE A 261 8.70 -6.60 13.77
C PHE A 261 7.37 -6.52 14.54
N GLY A 262 6.69 -7.64 14.79
CA GLY A 262 5.38 -7.67 15.45
C GLY A 262 4.21 -7.19 14.56
N ILE A 263 4.45 -6.85 13.29
CA ILE A 263 3.46 -6.26 12.39
C ILE A 263 2.74 -7.36 11.61
N GLN A 264 1.49 -7.66 11.95
CA GLN A 264 0.65 -8.57 11.17
C GLN A 264 -0.08 -7.78 10.09
N ILE A 265 0.44 -7.80 8.86
CA ILE A 265 -0.07 -6.93 7.77
C ILE A 265 -1.39 -7.44 7.17
N PHE A 266 -1.62 -8.75 7.15
CA PHE A 266 -2.72 -9.39 6.42
C PHE A 266 -3.37 -10.57 7.19
N PRO A 267 -4.63 -10.92 6.87
CA PRO A 267 -5.29 -12.11 7.41
C PRO A 267 -4.62 -13.42 6.95
N PRO A 268 -4.85 -14.56 7.65
CA PRO A 268 -4.19 -15.84 7.38
C PRO A 268 -4.33 -16.39 5.96
N LEU A 269 -5.36 -15.99 5.20
CA LEU A 269 -5.51 -16.43 3.81
C LEU A 269 -4.40 -15.90 2.88
N CYS A 270 -3.69 -14.83 3.26
CA CYS A 270 -2.54 -14.31 2.51
C CYS A 270 -1.26 -15.15 2.69
N SER A 271 -1.26 -16.13 3.60
CA SER A 271 -0.12 -17.00 3.94
C SER A 271 0.03 -18.21 3.01
N VAL A 272 -0.76 -18.30 1.92
CA VAL A 272 -0.73 -19.46 1.01
C VAL A 272 0.53 -19.45 0.15
N ARG A 273 1.58 -20.12 0.66
CA ARG A 273 2.85 -20.32 -0.04
C ARG A 273 2.65 -21.14 -1.32
N GLN A 274 2.75 -20.50 -2.48
CA GLN A 274 3.10 -21.24 -3.70
C GLN A 274 4.58 -21.65 -3.64
N LYS A 275 4.87 -22.89 -4.06
CA LYS A 275 6.24 -23.31 -4.39
C LYS A 275 6.79 -22.39 -5.48
N SER A 276 8.10 -22.16 -5.48
CA SER A 276 8.78 -21.17 -6.33
C SER A 276 8.78 -21.52 -7.83
N GLN A 277 7.62 -21.47 -8.47
CA GLN A 277 7.39 -21.82 -9.87
C GLN A 277 6.11 -21.13 -10.39
N ASP A 278 6.20 -19.83 -10.67
CA ASP A 278 6.20 -19.50 -12.09
C ASP A 278 7.21 -18.37 -12.37
N LYS A 279 8.10 -18.62 -13.32
CA LYS A 279 9.34 -17.86 -13.51
C LYS A 279 9.21 -17.02 -14.78
N THR A 280 8.17 -16.20 -14.92
CA THR A 280 8.05 -15.34 -16.09
C THR A 280 9.22 -14.35 -16.20
N THR A 281 9.73 -14.18 -17.40
CA THR A 281 11.02 -13.52 -17.66
C THR A 281 10.95 -11.99 -17.53
N LEU A 282 9.73 -11.45 -17.50
CA LEU A 282 9.42 -10.02 -17.59
C LEU A 282 9.71 -9.27 -16.29
N CYS A 283 8.94 -9.54 -15.21
CA CYS A 283 9.08 -8.80 -13.95
C CYS A 283 10.42 -9.04 -13.25
N LYS A 284 11.05 -10.21 -13.45
CA LYS A 284 12.40 -10.51 -12.93
C LYS A 284 13.40 -9.38 -13.19
N LYS A 285 13.43 -8.81 -14.40
CA LYS A 285 14.38 -7.74 -14.75
C LYS A 285 14.20 -6.51 -13.85
N LYS A 286 12.95 -6.15 -13.51
CA LYS A 286 12.60 -5.04 -12.60
C LYS A 286 12.88 -5.37 -11.12
N CYS A 287 12.84 -6.65 -10.76
CA CYS A 287 13.02 -7.15 -9.38
C CYS A 287 14.46 -7.58 -9.03
N LYS A 288 15.45 -7.45 -9.95
CA LYS A 288 16.82 -7.99 -9.78
C LYS A 288 17.61 -7.47 -8.58
N PHE A 289 17.24 -6.31 -8.04
CA PHE A 289 18.00 -5.56 -7.03
C PHE A 289 17.53 -5.81 -5.60
N LEU A 290 16.48 -6.63 -5.42
CA LEU A 290 15.96 -7.01 -4.12
C LEU A 290 16.89 -8.06 -3.49
N THR A 291 17.31 -7.83 -2.24
CA THR A 291 18.01 -8.85 -1.46
C THR A 291 16.98 -9.85 -0.93
N PRO A 292 17.11 -11.17 -1.19
CA PRO A 292 16.25 -12.15 -0.54
C PRO A 292 16.46 -12.10 0.98
N SER A 293 15.40 -12.31 1.77
CA SER A 293 15.58 -12.70 3.17
C SER A 293 16.42 -13.99 3.21
N VAL A 294 17.54 -13.95 3.94
CA VAL A 294 18.29 -15.16 4.27
C VAL A 294 17.53 -15.79 5.44
N PRO A 295 16.99 -17.02 5.31
CA PRO A 295 16.36 -17.70 6.43
C PRO A 295 17.35 -17.82 7.59
N PRO A 296 16.89 -17.79 8.86
CA PRO A 296 17.76 -18.11 9.98
C PRO A 296 18.44 -19.45 9.72
N ALA A 297 19.78 -19.47 9.73
CA ALA A 297 20.51 -20.72 9.63
C ALA A 297 20.19 -21.54 10.89
N ASP A 298 19.67 -22.76 10.71
CA ASP A 298 19.56 -23.74 11.79
C ASP A 298 20.95 -23.95 12.40
N LYS A 299 21.15 -23.38 13.59
CA LYS A 299 22.32 -23.66 14.43
C LYS A 299 22.04 -24.92 15.24
N ASP A 300 22.12 -26.05 14.55
CA ASP A 300 22.22 -27.34 15.21
C ASP A 300 23.68 -27.59 15.64
N GLU A 301 24.04 -27.20 16.87
CA GLU A 301 25.00 -27.98 17.65
C GLU A 301 24.92 -27.69 19.17
N THR A 302 24.19 -28.58 19.85
CA THR A 302 24.58 -29.36 21.05
C THR A 302 25.33 -28.73 22.25
N SER A 303 24.79 -29.06 23.44
CA SER A 303 25.33 -28.84 24.82
C SER A 303 25.21 -27.39 25.33
N GLU A 304 24.86 -27.14 26.60
CA GLU A 304 25.07 -27.95 27.81
C GLU A 304 23.80 -28.10 28.68
N LYS A 305 23.65 -29.26 29.34
CA LYS A 305 22.40 -29.68 30.01
C LYS A 305 22.51 -29.58 31.54
N THR A 306 22.26 -28.41 32.11
CA THR A 306 22.16 -28.25 33.57
C THR A 306 20.78 -28.73 34.05
N THR A 307 20.76 -29.61 35.05
CA THR A 307 19.57 -30.39 35.43
C THR A 307 19.06 -29.94 36.80
N PHE A 308 17.79 -29.53 36.91
CA PHE A 308 17.04 -29.47 38.18
C PHE A 308 15.60 -29.99 37.99
N PRO A 309 14.97 -30.57 39.03
CA PRO A 309 13.94 -31.59 38.85
C PRO A 309 12.49 -31.05 38.73
N PRO A 310 11.58 -31.82 38.11
CA PRO A 310 10.17 -31.46 38.01
C PRO A 310 9.38 -31.83 39.28
N ASN A 311 8.50 -30.93 39.72
CA ASN A 311 7.43 -31.28 40.66
C ASN A 311 6.19 -31.78 39.89
N THR A 312 5.75 -33.00 40.21
CA THR A 312 4.41 -33.53 39.90
C THR A 312 3.34 -32.70 40.66
N THR A 313 2.06 -32.58 40.28
CA THR A 313 1.03 -33.58 39.90
C THR A 313 -0.29 -32.78 39.61
N PRO A 314 -1.48 -33.38 39.32
CA PRO A 314 -1.86 -34.38 38.33
C PRO A 314 -2.87 -33.85 37.26
N THR A 315 -3.03 -34.65 36.21
CA THR A 315 -4.07 -34.63 35.16
C THR A 315 -5.52 -34.56 35.65
N THR A 316 -6.44 -34.00 34.86
CA THR A 316 -7.80 -34.54 34.70
C THR A 316 -8.29 -34.36 33.25
N THR A 317 -8.90 -35.40 32.69
CA THR A 317 -9.24 -35.53 31.26
C THR A 317 -10.74 -35.83 31.09
N THR A 318 -11.48 -35.06 30.28
CA THR A 318 -12.69 -35.55 29.60
C THR A 318 -13.16 -34.62 28.46
N PRO A 319 -13.29 -35.12 27.22
CA PRO A 319 -14.11 -34.55 26.13
C PRO A 319 -15.36 -35.44 25.89
N PRO A 320 -16.19 -35.23 24.83
CA PRO A 320 -16.59 -34.02 24.11
C PRO A 320 -18.13 -33.82 24.11
N THR A 321 -18.64 -32.75 23.49
CA THR A 321 -20.04 -32.73 22.98
C THR A 321 -20.12 -32.15 21.57
N THR A 322 -20.62 -32.96 20.65
CA THR A 322 -20.78 -32.62 19.23
C THR A 322 -22.19 -32.08 18.97
N THR A 323 -22.33 -30.96 18.27
CA THR A 323 -23.61 -30.54 17.68
C THR A 323 -23.45 -30.26 16.19
N LYS A 324 -24.04 -31.11 15.36
CA LYS A 324 -24.23 -30.83 13.92
C LYS A 324 -25.39 -29.84 13.78
N MET A 325 -25.23 -28.80 12.96
CA MET A 325 -26.35 -28.18 12.26
C MET A 325 -26.00 -27.93 10.79
N THR A 326 -27.06 -27.88 9.98
CA THR A 326 -27.04 -28.25 8.57
C THR A 326 -26.95 -27.04 7.64
N GLN A 327 -26.19 -27.18 6.56
CA GLN A 327 -26.14 -26.25 5.43
C GLN A 327 -27.42 -26.32 4.57
N PRO A 328 -27.96 -25.18 4.11
CA PRO A 328 -28.77 -25.11 2.90
C PRO A 328 -27.92 -24.65 1.71
N THR A 329 -27.91 -25.44 0.65
CA THR A 329 -27.26 -25.11 -0.63
C THR A 329 -28.33 -24.58 -1.59
N THR A 330 -28.08 -23.44 -2.24
CA THR A 330 -28.87 -23.01 -3.42
C THR A 330 -27.95 -22.70 -4.60
N SER A 331 -27.98 -23.59 -5.58
CA SER A 331 -27.33 -23.46 -6.88
C SER A 331 -28.14 -22.57 -7.83
N ILE A 332 -27.48 -21.68 -8.59
CA ILE A 332 -28.05 -21.07 -9.79
C ILE A 332 -27.07 -21.24 -10.96
N THR A 333 -27.61 -21.69 -12.10
CA THR A 333 -26.89 -22.02 -13.33
C THR A 333 -27.37 -21.14 -14.48
N SER A 334 -26.46 -20.55 -15.28
CA SER A 334 -26.66 -20.15 -16.70
C SER A 334 -25.30 -19.72 -17.29
N ARG A 335 -24.71 -20.43 -18.26
CA ARG A 335 -24.88 -20.28 -19.73
C ARG A 335 -24.67 -18.83 -20.22
N SER A 336 -23.53 -18.44 -20.82
CA SER A 336 -22.86 -18.89 -22.07
C SER A 336 -23.23 -18.06 -23.31
N VAL A 337 -22.61 -16.87 -23.43
CA VAL A 337 -22.66 -15.88 -24.53
C VAL A 337 -21.30 -15.13 -24.47
N ILE A 338 -20.53 -14.85 -25.54
CA ILE A 338 -20.53 -15.28 -26.95
C ILE A 338 -19.05 -15.36 -27.43
N LYS A 339 -18.75 -16.12 -28.50
CA LYS A 339 -17.46 -15.99 -29.23
C LYS A 339 -17.60 -14.92 -30.33
N LYS A 340 -17.06 -13.71 -30.13
CA LYS A 340 -16.71 -12.74 -31.20
C LYS A 340 -16.00 -11.49 -30.64
N LYS A 341 -14.67 -11.57 -30.44
CA LYS A 341 -13.77 -10.41 -30.21
C LYS A 341 -12.29 -10.82 -30.13
N GLN A 342 -11.83 -11.63 -31.08
CA GLN A 342 -10.44 -12.13 -31.11
C GLN A 342 -9.72 -11.87 -32.44
N GLU A 343 -10.34 -11.15 -33.37
CA GLU A 343 -9.75 -10.80 -34.68
C GLU A 343 -9.42 -9.29 -34.80
N ASP A 344 -9.95 -8.43 -33.92
CA ASP A 344 -9.70 -6.97 -33.93
C ASP A 344 -8.44 -6.53 -33.14
N CYS A 345 -7.70 -7.46 -32.53
CA CYS A 345 -6.55 -7.13 -31.66
C CYS A 345 -5.18 -7.24 -32.34
N GLU A 346 -5.05 -7.99 -33.44
CA GLU A 346 -3.74 -8.19 -34.09
C GLU A 346 -3.34 -6.99 -34.99
N GLU A 347 -4.32 -6.22 -35.51
CA GLU A 347 -4.03 -5.05 -36.37
C GLU A 347 -3.53 -3.79 -35.63
N THR A 348 -3.58 -3.75 -34.29
CA THR A 348 -3.12 -2.58 -33.51
C THR A 348 -1.70 -2.71 -32.95
N GLU A 349 -1.16 -3.92 -32.76
CA GLU A 349 0.23 -4.08 -32.31
C GLU A 349 1.26 -3.70 -33.39
N ASP A 350 1.00 -4.04 -34.66
CA ASP A 350 1.91 -3.71 -35.77
C ASP A 350 1.95 -2.21 -36.13
N ARG A 351 0.96 -1.43 -35.69
CA ARG A 351 0.95 0.03 -35.89
C ARG A 351 1.80 0.74 -34.85
N ASN A 352 1.64 0.39 -33.57
CA ASN A 352 2.42 0.96 -32.47
C ASN A 352 3.93 0.63 -32.59
N LYS A 353 4.29 -0.50 -33.20
CA LYS A 353 5.69 -0.88 -33.44
C LYS A 353 6.43 0.11 -34.36
N LYS A 354 5.75 0.65 -35.37
CA LYS A 354 6.35 1.58 -36.33
C LYS A 354 6.55 2.98 -35.76
N GLU A 355 5.62 3.46 -34.94
CA GLU A 355 5.75 4.76 -34.27
C GLU A 355 6.93 4.76 -33.27
N ILE A 356 7.16 3.65 -32.57
CA ILE A 356 8.32 3.51 -31.66
C ILE A 356 9.65 3.50 -32.44
N GLU A 357 9.73 2.83 -33.60
CA GLU A 357 10.93 2.83 -34.45
C GLU A 357 11.21 4.22 -35.06
N GLU A 358 10.20 5.05 -35.34
CA GLU A 358 10.42 6.44 -35.79
C GLU A 358 10.87 7.38 -34.66
N GLU A 359 10.40 7.20 -33.42
CA GLU A 359 10.85 7.98 -32.26
C GLU A 359 12.29 7.68 -31.84
N GLU A 360 12.73 6.41 -31.84
CA GLU A 360 14.11 6.04 -31.51
C GLU A 360 15.12 6.62 -32.54
N ASN A 361 14.79 6.59 -33.84
CA ASN A 361 15.64 7.17 -34.90
C ASN A 361 15.77 8.71 -34.80
N ASN A 362 14.74 9.43 -34.32
CA ASN A 362 14.83 10.87 -34.11
C ASN A 362 15.73 11.23 -32.91
N MET A 363 15.70 10.46 -31.81
CA MET A 363 16.56 10.70 -30.65
C MET A 363 18.06 10.55 -30.95
N GLU A 364 18.47 9.55 -31.74
CA GLU A 364 19.88 9.40 -32.14
C GLU A 364 20.35 10.57 -33.04
N GLY A 365 19.44 11.14 -33.84
CA GLY A 365 19.70 12.33 -34.64
C GLY A 365 20.01 13.57 -33.80
N GLU A 366 19.22 13.86 -32.76
CA GLU A 366 19.42 15.02 -31.89
C GLU A 366 20.67 14.90 -31.01
N GLU A 367 21.00 13.70 -30.51
CA GLU A 367 22.23 13.49 -29.72
C GLU A 367 23.51 13.70 -30.56
N SER A 368 23.45 13.40 -31.86
CA SER A 368 24.52 13.65 -32.83
C SER A 368 24.74 15.14 -33.11
N ILE A 369 23.67 15.94 -33.12
CA ILE A 369 23.73 17.39 -33.29
C ILE A 369 24.32 18.05 -32.04
N MET A 370 23.88 17.66 -30.84
CA MET A 370 24.40 18.20 -29.58
C MET A 370 25.90 17.94 -29.38
N LYS A 371 26.43 16.79 -29.84
CA LYS A 371 27.87 16.48 -29.79
C LYS A 371 28.73 17.32 -30.75
N ARG A 372 28.16 18.01 -31.74
CA ARG A 372 28.90 18.90 -32.66
C ARG A 372 28.96 20.37 -32.20
N VAL A 373 28.16 20.78 -31.23
CA VAL A 373 28.11 22.17 -30.74
C VAL A 373 29.23 22.48 -29.70
N PHE A 374 29.91 21.45 -29.17
CA PHE A 374 30.94 21.58 -28.13
C PHE A 374 32.40 21.55 -28.63
N ILE A 375 32.66 21.74 -29.93
CA ILE A 375 34.01 21.84 -30.48
C ILE A 375 34.12 23.02 -31.48
N ILE A 376 34.07 24.26 -30.94
CA ILE A 376 34.66 25.48 -31.52
C ILE A 376 35.22 26.31 -30.37
#